data_AF-A0AAV5V5Z7-F1
#
_entry.id   AF-A0AAV5V5Z7-F1
#
_cell.length_a   1.000
_cell.length_b   1.000
_cell.length_c   1.000
_cell.angle_alpha   90.00
_cell.angle_beta   90.00
_cell.angle_gamma   90.00
#
_symmetry.space_group_name_H-M   'P 1'
#
loop_
_entity.id
_entity.type
_entity.pdbx_description
1 polymer ?
#
loop_
_entity_poly.entity_id
_entity_poly.type
_entity_poly.pdbx_seq_one_letter_code
_entity_poly.pdbx_strand_id
1 'polypeptide(L)'
;MKLTTPALLRRIINSTYHPFSVIPKPDVWLSRERLHKFTAWQYGSERATVKGSNRKQNKMFHYLDMERSDVKKSEQFYASERLDAALAEYNMEYKHFRNMLDRANILLDNVVLSQLAIYEPRTFESLVSLTRAMAVSDGRQIEALHPDAPAHEVSLDPSLFGTPRVPSVRYSRGPAKPHTIPPRKLTPEEY
;
A
#
# COMPACT_ATOMS: atom_id res chain seq x y z
N MET A 1 -44.29 -41.20 -28.89
CA MET A 1 -44.95 -41.89 -27.75
C MET A 1 -45.87 -40.91 -27.05
N LYS A 2 -47.20 -41.10 -27.09
CA LYS A 2 -48.14 -40.27 -26.33
C LYS A 2 -48.15 -40.79 -24.88
N LEU A 3 -47.58 -40.02 -23.96
CA LEU A 3 -47.63 -40.35 -22.53
C LEU A 3 -49.06 -40.10 -22.04
N THR A 4 -49.71 -41.12 -21.50
CA THR A 4 -51.06 -41.01 -20.93
C THR A 4 -51.00 -40.33 -19.56
N THR A 5 -52.06 -39.62 -19.16
CA THR A 5 -52.18 -38.96 -17.84
C THR A 5 -51.80 -39.85 -16.62
N PRO A 6 -52.13 -41.15 -16.56
CA PRO A 6 -51.65 -42.02 -15.48
C PRO A 6 -50.13 -42.24 -15.47
N ALA A 7 -49.45 -42.16 -16.61
CA ALA A 7 -47.99 -42.30 -16.68
C ALA A 7 -47.26 -41.10 -16.05
N LEU A 8 -47.85 -39.89 -16.16
CA LEU A 8 -47.35 -38.68 -15.48
C LEU A 8 -47.51 -38.79 -13.96
N LEU A 9 -48.68 -39.25 -13.49
CA LEU A 9 -48.94 -39.44 -12.06
C LEU A 9 -48.01 -40.48 -11.44
N ARG A 10 -47.75 -41.60 -12.13
CA ARG A 10 -46.79 -42.62 -11.66
C ARG A 10 -45.36 -42.07 -11.53
N ARG A 11 -44.94 -41.16 -12.42
CA ARG A 11 -43.63 -40.52 -12.35
C ARG A 11 -43.49 -39.55 -11.17
N ILE A 12 -44.58 -38.91 -10.78
CA ILE A 12 -44.63 -37.99 -9.63
C ILE A 12 -44.69 -38.76 -8.31
N ILE A 13 -45.55 -39.78 -8.23
CA ILE A 13 -45.75 -40.59 -7.01
C ILE A 13 -44.51 -41.45 -6.70
N ASN A 14 -43.85 -42.01 -7.73
CA ASN A 14 -42.65 -42.81 -7.57
C ASN A 14 -41.35 -41.99 -7.74
N SER A 15 -41.44 -40.66 -7.75
CA SER A 15 -40.26 -39.81 -7.76
C SER A 15 -39.61 -39.87 -6.38
N THR A 16 -38.29 -40.05 -6.32
CA THR A 16 -37.51 -40.06 -5.07
C THR A 16 -37.60 -38.74 -4.29
N TYR A 17 -38.21 -37.70 -4.89
CA TYR A 17 -38.48 -36.41 -4.28
C TYR A 17 -39.97 -36.29 -3.97
N HIS A 18 -40.34 -36.45 -2.70
CA HIS A 18 -41.70 -36.20 -2.26
C HIS A 18 -41.93 -34.68 -2.17
N PRO A 19 -42.89 -34.11 -2.93
CA PRO A 19 -43.00 -32.67 -3.18
C PRO A 19 -43.34 -31.85 -1.92
N PHE A 20 -43.82 -32.50 -0.85
CA PHE A 20 -44.23 -31.84 0.40
C PHE A 20 -43.31 -32.12 1.59
N SER A 21 -42.31 -33.00 1.46
CA SER A 21 -41.37 -33.28 2.56
C SER A 21 -39.96 -32.75 2.30
N VAL A 22 -39.67 -32.33 1.06
CA VAL A 22 -38.38 -31.75 0.67
C VAL A 22 -38.61 -30.36 0.09
N ILE A 23 -38.21 -29.33 0.84
CA ILE A 23 -38.15 -27.96 0.30
C ILE A 23 -37.04 -27.93 -0.77
N PRO A 24 -37.33 -27.59 -2.03
CA PRO A 24 -36.30 -27.50 -3.06
C PRO A 24 -35.32 -26.38 -2.72
N LYS A 25 -34.04 -26.56 -3.07
CA LYS A 25 -33.05 -25.50 -2.91
C LYS A 25 -33.46 -24.30 -3.77
N PRO A 26 -33.20 -23.06 -3.29
CA PRO A 26 -33.43 -21.87 -4.10
C PRO A 26 -32.58 -21.93 -5.38
N ASP A 27 -33.05 -21.27 -6.43
CA ASP A 27 -32.32 -21.22 -7.69
C ASP A 27 -30.98 -20.50 -7.53
N VAL A 28 -29.94 -21.05 -8.16
CA VAL A 28 -28.57 -20.53 -8.13
C VAL A 28 -28.32 -19.55 -9.27
N TRP A 29 -29.28 -19.39 -10.21
CA TRP A 29 -29.16 -18.55 -11.39
C TRP A 29 -28.72 -17.11 -11.06
N LEU A 30 -29.37 -16.43 -10.10
CA LEU A 30 -29.02 -15.05 -9.71
C LEU A 30 -27.56 -14.91 -9.23
N SER A 31 -27.10 -15.86 -8.41
CA SER A 31 -25.73 -15.88 -7.90
C SER A 31 -24.71 -16.09 -9.02
N ARG A 32 -25.03 -16.96 -9.99
CA ARG A 32 -24.20 -17.21 -11.17
C ARG A 32 -24.19 -16.01 -12.11
N GLU A 33 -25.35 -15.38 -12.32
CA GLU A 33 -25.46 -14.20 -13.16
C GLU A 33 -24.63 -13.03 -12.58
N ARG A 34 -24.68 -12.82 -11.25
CA ARG A 34 -23.82 -11.83 -10.56
C ARG A 34 -22.34 -12.13 -10.78
N LEU A 35 -21.93 -13.39 -10.63
CA LEU A 35 -20.55 -13.82 -10.87
C LEU A 35 -20.14 -13.56 -12.32
N HIS A 36 -20.96 -13.94 -13.30
CA HIS A 36 -20.66 -13.74 -14.72
C HIS A 36 -20.65 -12.26 -15.12
N LYS A 37 -21.49 -11.41 -14.49
CA LYS A 37 -21.39 -9.95 -14.63
C LYS A 37 -20.05 -9.43 -14.15
N PHE A 38 -19.55 -9.94 -13.02
CA PHE A 38 -18.22 -9.60 -12.50
C PHE A 38 -17.07 -10.21 -13.32
N THR A 39 -17.24 -11.31 -14.06
CA THR A 39 -16.15 -11.91 -14.86
C THR A 39 -16.32 -11.69 -16.36
N ALA A 40 -17.24 -10.82 -16.78
CA ALA A 40 -17.62 -10.65 -18.18
C ALA A 40 -16.46 -10.23 -19.10
N TRP A 41 -15.48 -9.47 -18.56
CA TRP A 41 -14.29 -9.01 -19.28
C TRP A 41 -13.14 -10.03 -19.30
N GLN A 42 -13.28 -11.17 -18.61
CA GLN A 42 -12.27 -12.22 -18.62
C GLN A 42 -12.34 -13.02 -19.93
N TYR A 43 -11.34 -13.86 -20.16
CA TYR A 43 -11.21 -14.62 -21.39
C TYR A 43 -11.57 -16.10 -21.20
N GLY A 44 -12.07 -16.73 -22.27
CA GLY A 44 -12.31 -18.17 -22.34
C GLY A 44 -13.20 -18.71 -21.22
N SER A 45 -12.72 -19.76 -20.55
CA SER A 45 -13.48 -20.48 -19.52
C SER A 45 -13.76 -19.65 -18.27
N GLU A 46 -12.94 -18.62 -17.99
CA GLU A 46 -13.13 -17.72 -16.85
C GLU A 46 -14.33 -16.79 -17.03
N ARG A 47 -14.70 -16.50 -18.28
CA ARG A 47 -15.93 -15.78 -18.64
C ARG A 47 -17.13 -16.73 -18.74
N ALA A 48 -16.93 -17.87 -19.41
CA ALA A 48 -18.03 -18.74 -19.82
C ALA A 48 -18.49 -19.73 -18.74
N THR A 49 -17.61 -20.16 -17.83
CA THR A 49 -17.92 -21.23 -16.87
C THR A 49 -17.88 -20.75 -15.43
N VAL A 50 -18.87 -21.16 -14.62
CA VAL A 50 -18.97 -20.78 -13.19
C VAL A 50 -17.71 -21.15 -12.41
N LYS A 51 -17.13 -22.33 -12.66
CA LYS A 51 -15.91 -22.81 -11.97
C LYS A 51 -14.70 -21.93 -12.32
N GLY A 52 -14.53 -21.61 -13.60
CA GLY A 52 -13.47 -20.70 -14.05
C GLY A 52 -13.63 -19.30 -13.46
N SER A 53 -14.85 -18.75 -13.52
CA SER A 53 -15.17 -17.44 -12.97
C SER A 53 -14.89 -17.34 -11.47
N ASN A 54 -15.30 -18.33 -10.67
CA ASN A 54 -15.06 -18.34 -9.22
C ASN A 54 -13.57 -18.36 -8.88
N ARG A 55 -12.80 -19.22 -9.57
CA ARG A 55 -11.33 -19.27 -9.39
C ARG A 55 -10.71 -17.91 -9.71
N LYS A 56 -11.13 -17.29 -10.81
CA LYS A 56 -10.59 -16.00 -11.24
C LYS A 56 -10.98 -14.88 -10.28
N GLN A 57 -12.23 -14.81 -9.85
CA GLN A 57 -12.70 -13.83 -8.88
C GLN A 57 -11.88 -13.87 -7.59
N ASN A 58 -11.67 -15.05 -7.01
CA ASN A 58 -10.87 -15.20 -5.79
C ASN A 58 -9.42 -14.72 -6.00
N LYS A 59 -8.80 -15.12 -7.12
CA LYS A 59 -7.45 -14.67 -7.49
C LYS A 59 -7.37 -13.15 -7.62
N MET A 60 -8.36 -12.52 -8.26
CA MET A 60 -8.43 -11.07 -8.39
C MET A 60 -8.53 -10.38 -7.04
N PHE A 61 -9.34 -10.88 -6.11
CA PHE A 61 -9.46 -10.26 -4.78
C PHE A 61 -8.17 -10.36 -3.98
N HIS A 62 -7.43 -11.47 -4.07
CA HIS A 62 -6.10 -11.55 -3.46
C HIS A 62 -5.13 -10.53 -4.06
N TYR A 63 -5.09 -10.40 -5.40
CA TYR A 63 -4.21 -9.43 -6.05
C TYR A 63 -4.59 -7.98 -5.74
N LEU A 64 -5.88 -7.65 -5.71
CA LEU A 64 -6.34 -6.31 -5.34
C LEU A 64 -5.95 -5.96 -3.90
N ASP A 65 -5.99 -6.93 -2.98
CA ASP A 65 -5.56 -6.71 -1.60
C ASP A 65 -4.04 -6.51 -1.51
N MET A 66 -3.27 -7.35 -2.21
CA MET A 66 -1.82 -7.19 -2.33
C MET A 66 -1.45 -5.82 -2.92
N GLU A 67 -2.05 -5.45 -4.05
CA GLU A 67 -1.81 -4.17 -4.72
C GLU A 67 -2.16 -2.98 -3.84
N ARG A 68 -3.28 -3.00 -3.10
CA ARG A 68 -3.60 -1.92 -2.14
C ARG A 68 -2.51 -1.71 -1.10
N SER A 69 -1.87 -2.80 -0.66
CA SER A 69 -0.78 -2.74 0.31
C SER A 69 0.54 -2.25 -0.32
N ASP A 70 0.77 -2.61 -1.58
CA ASP A 70 2.04 -2.36 -2.28
C ASP A 70 2.06 -0.99 -2.97
N VAL A 71 0.94 -0.45 -3.45
CA VAL A 71 0.85 0.86 -4.11
C VAL A 71 1.55 1.95 -3.30
N LYS A 72 1.34 1.99 -1.97
CA LYS A 72 1.98 2.98 -1.10
C LYS A 72 3.50 2.82 -1.03
N LYS A 73 4.00 1.59 -1.02
CA LYS A 73 5.43 1.29 -0.98
C LYS A 73 6.08 1.60 -2.33
N SER A 74 5.42 1.22 -3.42
CA SER A 74 5.87 1.50 -4.78
C SER A 74 5.93 3.00 -5.05
N GLU A 75 4.93 3.77 -4.62
CA GLU A 75 4.96 5.23 -4.74
C GLU A 75 6.15 5.84 -3.99
N GLN A 76 6.39 5.42 -2.75
CA GLN A 76 7.54 5.87 -1.96
C GLN A 76 8.88 5.49 -2.60
N PHE A 77 8.99 4.27 -3.13
CA PHE A 77 10.17 3.78 -3.84
C PHE A 77 10.47 4.62 -5.08
N TYR A 78 9.47 4.88 -5.93
CA TYR A 78 9.70 5.72 -7.11
C TYR A 78 9.96 7.18 -6.75
N ALA A 79 9.40 7.67 -5.64
CA ALA A 79 9.70 9.01 -5.16
C ALA A 79 11.16 9.12 -4.69
N SER A 80 11.72 8.11 -4.00
CA SER A 80 13.14 8.11 -3.63
C SER A 80 14.05 8.08 -4.86
N GLU A 81 13.77 7.22 -5.84
CA GLU A 81 14.58 7.14 -7.07
C GLU A 81 14.60 8.47 -7.84
N ARG A 82 13.44 9.15 -7.95
CA ARG A 82 13.36 10.48 -8.59
C ARG A 82 14.15 11.53 -7.82
N LEU A 83 14.09 11.47 -6.49
CA LEU A 83 14.78 12.40 -5.62
C LEU A 83 16.30 12.18 -5.67
N ASP A 84 16.75 10.93 -5.68
CA ASP A 84 18.16 10.58 -5.85
C ASP A 84 18.70 11.10 -7.18
N ALA A 85 17.93 10.94 -8.26
CA ALA A 85 18.28 11.51 -9.57
C ALA A 85 18.35 13.05 -9.53
N ALA A 86 17.41 13.72 -8.88
CA ALA A 86 17.43 15.18 -8.75
C ALA A 86 18.61 15.68 -7.89
N LEU A 87 18.95 14.98 -6.81
CA LEU A 87 20.10 15.33 -5.98
C LEU A 87 21.45 15.09 -6.68
N ALA A 88 21.50 14.13 -7.61
CA ALA A 88 22.69 13.86 -8.40
C ALA A 88 23.11 15.06 -9.26
N GLU A 89 22.15 15.87 -9.75
CA GLU A 89 22.45 17.12 -10.48
C GLU A 89 23.25 18.12 -9.63
N TYR A 90 23.07 18.06 -8.31
CA TYR A 90 23.76 18.92 -7.35
C TYR A 90 24.94 18.23 -6.64
N ASN A 91 25.36 17.04 -7.07
CA ASN A 91 26.40 16.23 -6.40
C ASN A 91 26.16 16.04 -4.88
N MET A 92 24.91 15.78 -4.49
CA MET A 92 24.52 15.56 -3.09
C MET A 92 24.01 14.14 -2.90
N GLU A 93 24.51 13.41 -1.89
CA GLU A 93 23.96 12.09 -1.54
C GLU A 93 22.68 12.25 -0.69
N TYR A 94 21.66 11.45 -0.99
CA TYR A 94 20.40 11.43 -0.24
C TYR A 94 20.57 11.23 1.27
N LYS A 95 21.51 10.39 1.72
CA LYS A 95 21.73 10.16 3.16
C LYS A 95 22.13 11.45 3.89
N HIS A 96 22.99 12.26 3.27
CA HIS A 96 23.41 13.54 3.82
C HIS A 96 22.27 14.55 3.79
N PHE A 97 21.60 14.67 2.64
CA PHE A 97 20.45 15.53 2.46
C PHE A 97 19.35 15.26 3.52
N ARG A 98 18.94 13.99 3.67
CA ARG A 98 17.88 13.59 4.58
C ARG A 98 18.23 13.83 6.04
N ASN A 99 19.47 13.55 6.45
CA ASN A 99 19.96 13.81 7.81
C ASN A 99 19.92 15.32 8.12
N MET A 100 20.31 16.17 7.18
CA MET A 100 20.27 17.62 7.39
C MET A 100 18.86 18.16 7.47
N LEU A 101 17.93 17.66 6.64
CA LEU A 101 16.51 18.00 6.76
C LEU A 101 15.94 17.59 8.13
N ASP A 102 16.27 16.39 8.62
CA ASP A 102 15.83 15.93 9.94
C ASP A 102 16.37 16.82 11.07
N ARG A 103 17.63 17.27 10.99
CA ARG A 103 18.23 18.18 11.97
C ARG A 103 17.62 19.58 11.92
N ALA A 104 17.30 20.06 10.72
CA ALA A 104 16.58 21.32 10.50
C ALA A 104 15.10 21.25 10.91
N ASN A 105 14.60 20.08 11.35
CA ASN A 105 13.18 19.81 11.63
C ASN A 105 12.25 20.05 10.42
N ILE A 106 12.75 19.87 9.20
CA ILE A 106 11.96 19.94 7.96
C ILE A 106 11.41 18.56 7.65
N LEU A 107 10.14 18.34 7.98
CA LEU A 107 9.47 17.03 7.92
C LEU A 107 8.74 16.80 6.60
N LEU A 108 9.42 16.98 5.48
CA LEU A 108 8.87 16.72 4.15
C LEU A 108 9.07 15.24 3.76
N ASP A 109 8.02 14.62 3.22
CA ASP A 109 8.09 13.25 2.69
C ASP A 109 8.77 13.23 1.32
N ASN A 110 9.32 12.07 0.94
CA ASN A 110 9.99 11.87 -0.34
C ASN A 110 9.05 12.13 -1.52
N VAL A 111 7.76 11.82 -1.38
CA VAL A 111 6.75 12.10 -2.40
C VAL A 111 6.68 13.60 -2.66
N VAL A 112 6.56 14.42 -1.62
CA VAL A 112 6.49 15.88 -1.73
C VAL A 112 7.81 16.46 -2.25
N LEU A 113 8.94 15.99 -1.73
CA LEU A 113 10.26 16.44 -2.19
C LEU A 113 10.48 16.11 -3.67
N SER A 114 10.05 14.93 -4.14
CA SER A 114 10.12 14.56 -5.55
C SER A 114 9.21 15.42 -6.43
N GLN A 115 8.05 15.85 -5.92
CA GLN A 115 7.16 16.77 -6.61
C GLN A 115 7.77 18.17 -6.70
N LEU A 116 8.38 18.67 -5.62
CA LEU A 116 9.11 19.94 -5.62
C LEU A 116 10.26 19.91 -6.63
N ALA A 117 11.02 18.82 -6.69
CA ALA A 117 12.08 18.67 -7.68
C ALA A 117 11.57 18.76 -9.14
N ILE A 118 10.37 18.23 -9.43
CA ILE A 118 9.79 18.23 -10.79
C ILE A 118 9.14 19.58 -11.13
N TYR A 119 8.30 20.11 -10.23
CA TYR A 119 7.43 21.25 -10.53
C TYR A 119 7.97 22.59 -10.04
N GLU A 120 8.79 22.59 -8.98
CA GLU A 120 9.34 23.78 -8.35
C GLU A 120 10.85 23.66 -8.14
N PRO A 121 11.65 23.61 -9.22
CA PRO A 121 13.09 23.36 -9.13
C PRO A 121 13.82 24.38 -8.26
N ARG A 122 13.39 25.66 -8.28
CA ARG A 122 13.99 26.72 -7.45
C ARG A 122 13.78 26.51 -5.95
N THR A 123 12.61 26.00 -5.55
CA THR A 123 12.30 25.68 -4.16
C THR A 123 13.16 24.50 -3.71
N PHE A 124 13.26 23.47 -4.55
CA PHE A 124 14.10 22.31 -4.29
C PHE A 124 15.59 22.68 -4.19
N GLU A 125 16.07 23.51 -5.10
CA GLU A 125 17.43 24.05 -5.09
C GLU A 125 17.76 24.81 -3.79
N SER A 126 16.82 25.61 -3.29
CA SER A 126 16.96 26.32 -2.01
C SER A 126 17.09 25.36 -0.82
N LEU A 127 16.40 24.21 -0.85
CA LEU A 127 16.55 23.16 0.17
C LEU A 127 17.91 22.47 0.05
N VAL A 128 18.37 22.22 -1.17
CA VAL A 128 19.68 21.59 -1.42
C VAL A 128 20.82 22.50 -0.98
N SER A 129 20.75 23.81 -1.27
CA SER A 129 21.75 24.79 -0.84
C SER A 129 21.80 24.91 0.69
N LEU A 130 20.64 24.98 1.35
CA LEU A 130 20.52 24.96 2.81
C LEU A 130 21.19 23.73 3.42
N THR A 131 20.78 22.54 2.97
CA THR A 131 21.28 21.26 3.52
C THR A 131 22.76 21.06 3.24
N ARG A 132 23.27 21.50 2.09
CA ARG A 132 24.71 21.49 1.78
C ARG A 132 25.48 22.38 2.76
N ALA A 133 25.05 23.63 2.94
CA ALA A 133 25.69 24.56 3.88
C ALA A 133 25.71 23.98 5.31
N MET A 134 24.58 23.42 5.76
CA MET A 134 24.50 22.74 7.05
C MET A 134 25.46 21.56 7.17
N ALA A 135 25.56 20.72 6.13
CA ALA A 135 26.45 19.57 6.17
C ALA A 135 27.93 19.94 6.16
N VAL A 136 28.32 21.00 5.44
CA VAL A 136 29.68 21.58 5.50
C VAL A 136 29.97 22.10 6.90
N SER A 137 29.02 22.81 7.53
CA SER A 137 29.19 23.31 8.90
C SER A 137 29.32 22.18 9.96
N ASP A 138 28.70 21.03 9.72
CA ASP A 138 28.82 19.82 10.54
C ASP A 138 30.12 19.04 10.27
N GLY A 139 30.98 19.53 9.36
CA GLY A 139 32.27 18.93 9.03
C GLY A 139 32.18 17.72 8.08
N ARG A 140 31.06 17.51 7.39
CA ARG A 140 30.97 16.47 6.36
C ARG A 140 31.68 16.91 5.09
N GLN A 141 32.39 15.96 4.49
CA GLN A 141 32.98 16.14 3.16
C GLN A 141 31.87 15.96 2.12
N ILE A 142 31.62 17.01 1.35
CA ILE A 142 30.67 17.00 0.23
C ILE A 142 31.44 17.38 -1.02
N GLU A 143 31.14 16.72 -2.12
CA GLU A 143 31.67 17.06 -3.43
C GLU A 143 31.28 18.49 -3.84
N ALA A 144 32.18 19.15 -4.55
CA ALA A 144 31.94 20.50 -5.04
C ALA A 144 30.69 20.50 -5.95
N LEU A 145 29.91 21.57 -5.83
CA LEU A 145 28.79 21.81 -6.74
C LEU A 145 29.33 21.97 -8.16
N HIS A 146 28.54 21.57 -9.16
CA HIS A 146 28.86 21.86 -10.56
C HIS A 146 29.05 23.38 -10.76
N PRO A 147 30.07 23.84 -11.49
CA PRO A 147 30.39 25.27 -11.64
C PRO A 147 29.25 26.11 -12.22
N ASP A 148 28.37 25.50 -13.02
CA ASP A 148 27.24 26.18 -13.65
C ASP A 148 25.98 26.24 -12.79
N ALA A 149 25.95 25.58 -11.63
CA ALA A 149 24.76 25.52 -10.80
C ALA A 149 24.59 26.85 -10.01
N PRO A 150 23.36 27.37 -9.88
CA PRO A 150 23.14 28.63 -9.19
C PRO A 150 23.51 28.51 -7.70
N ALA A 151 24.31 29.46 -7.23
CA ALA A 151 24.68 29.56 -5.83
C ALA A 151 23.71 30.50 -5.13
N HIS A 152 22.90 29.96 -4.20
CA HIS A 152 22.17 30.77 -3.25
C HIS A 152 23.05 31.09 -2.05
N GLU A 153 23.07 32.35 -1.64
CA GLU A 153 23.69 32.76 -0.39
C GLU A 153 22.79 32.30 0.77
N VAL A 154 23.30 31.38 1.60
CA VAL A 154 22.58 30.82 2.74
C VAL A 154 23.25 31.27 4.02
N SER A 155 22.53 32.03 4.84
CA SER A 155 22.93 32.33 6.22
C SER A 155 22.46 31.22 7.14
N LEU A 156 23.39 30.61 7.89
CA LEU A 156 23.08 29.55 8.85
C LEU A 156 22.98 30.12 10.26
N ASP A 157 21.80 29.99 10.87
CA ASP A 157 21.63 30.24 12.30
C ASP A 157 21.90 28.97 13.10
N PRO A 158 22.73 29.02 14.17
CA PRO A 158 23.04 27.85 15.00
C PRO A 158 21.81 27.17 15.61
N SER A 159 20.70 27.90 15.78
CA SER A 159 19.43 27.35 16.26
C SER A 159 18.80 26.33 15.31
N LEU A 160 19.21 26.30 14.04
CA LEU A 160 18.74 25.32 13.05
C LEU A 160 19.34 23.91 13.29
N PHE A 161 20.39 23.78 14.09
CA PHE A 161 20.99 22.49 14.43
C PHE A 161 20.23 21.82 15.59
N GLY A 162 19.08 21.24 15.27
CA GLY A 162 18.32 20.41 16.21
C GLY A 162 18.87 18.99 16.35
N THR A 163 18.49 18.31 17.43
CA THR A 163 18.58 16.85 17.46
C THR A 163 17.61 16.28 16.43
N PRO A 164 18.05 15.36 15.55
CA PRO A 164 17.18 14.81 14.53
C PRO A 164 16.02 14.07 15.20
N ARG A 165 14.81 14.25 14.65
CA ARG A 165 13.62 13.60 15.19
C ARG A 165 13.78 12.08 15.15
N VAL A 166 13.68 11.44 16.32
CA VAL A 166 13.68 9.97 16.41
C VAL A 166 12.34 9.46 15.86
N PRO A 167 12.33 8.59 14.84
CA PRO A 167 11.10 8.00 14.35
C PRO A 167 10.46 7.11 15.43
N SER A 168 9.12 7.05 15.45
CA SER A 168 8.43 6.13 16.36
C SER A 168 8.83 4.68 16.03
N VAL A 169 9.35 3.96 17.02
CA VAL A 169 9.71 2.54 16.86
C VAL A 169 8.44 1.74 16.63
N ARG A 170 8.25 1.23 15.41
CA ARG A 170 7.20 0.24 15.15
C ARG A 170 7.71 -1.12 15.58
N TYR A 171 7.28 -1.56 16.77
CA TYR A 171 7.48 -2.94 17.16
C TYR A 171 6.71 -3.83 16.19
N SER A 172 7.42 -4.71 15.47
CA SER A 172 6.73 -5.74 14.71
C SER A 172 5.85 -6.52 15.67
N ARG A 173 4.67 -6.94 15.19
CA ARG A 173 3.84 -7.86 15.96
C ARG A 173 4.66 -9.14 16.09
N GLY A 174 5.36 -9.29 17.21
CA GLY A 174 6.11 -10.50 17.50
C GLY A 174 5.18 -11.71 17.45
N PRO A 175 5.73 -12.93 17.45
CA PRO A 175 4.90 -14.11 17.67
C PRO A 175 4.02 -13.83 18.89
N ALA A 176 2.72 -14.12 18.78
CA ALA A 176 1.81 -13.96 19.91
C ALA A 176 2.47 -14.70 21.08
N LYS A 177 2.93 -13.94 22.09
CA LYS A 177 3.51 -14.58 23.27
C LYS A 177 2.40 -15.52 23.76
N PRO A 178 2.69 -16.80 24.01
CA PRO A 178 1.71 -17.65 24.67
C PRO A 178 1.50 -17.06 26.05
N HIS A 179 0.47 -16.23 26.19
CA HIS A 179 0.01 -15.72 27.47
C HIS A 179 -0.72 -16.88 28.16
N THR A 180 0.05 -17.90 28.55
CA THR A 180 -0.47 -19.09 29.25
C THR A 180 -0.94 -18.72 30.66
N ILE A 181 -0.40 -17.63 31.20
CA ILE A 181 -0.79 -17.08 32.50
C ILE A 181 -1.82 -15.96 32.22
N PRO A 182 -3.06 -16.10 32.71
CA PRO A 182 -4.05 -15.02 32.60
C PRO A 182 -3.54 -13.77 33.34
N PRO A 183 -3.85 -12.55 32.88
CA PRO A 183 -3.43 -11.33 33.57
C PRO A 183 -4.01 -11.32 34.99
N ARG A 184 -3.15 -10.97 35.97
CA ARG A 184 -3.58 -10.76 37.35
C ARG A 184 -4.55 -9.57 37.40
N LYS A 185 -5.58 -9.66 38.24
CA LYS A 185 -6.46 -8.51 38.54
C LYS A 185 -5.67 -7.45 39.34
N LEU A 186 -5.70 -6.20 38.89
CA LEU A 186 -5.12 -5.06 39.60
C LEU A 186 -5.81 -4.87 40.96
N THR A 187 -5.06 -4.45 41.97
CA THR A 187 -5.63 -4.06 43.27
C THR A 187 -6.16 -2.62 43.22
N PRO A 188 -7.06 -2.22 44.14
CA PRO A 188 -7.61 -0.84 44.18
C PRO A 188 -6.55 0.26 44.36
N GLU A 189 -5.37 -0.07 44.89
CA GLU A 189 -4.24 0.84 45.08
C GLU A 189 -3.47 1.13 43.78
N GLU A 190 -3.65 0.29 42.74
CA GLU A 190 -2.95 0.37 41.44
C GLU A 190 -3.79 1.07 40.35
N TYR A 191 -5.00 1.55 40.69
CA TYR A 191 -5.86 2.41 39.85
C TYR A 191 -5.53 3.89 40.04
#